data_AF-A0A2Z6N9C3-F1
#
_entry.id   AF-A0A2Z6N9C3-F1
#
_cell.length_a   1.000
_cell.length_b   1.000
_cell.length_c   1.000
_cell.angle_alpha   90.00
_cell.angle_beta   90.00
_cell.angle_gamma   90.00
#
_symmetry.space_group_name_H-M   'P 1'
#
loop_
_entity.id
_entity.type
_entity.pdbx_description
1 polymer ?
#
loop_
_entity_poly.entity_id
_entity_poly.type
_entity_poly.pdbx_seq_one_letter_code
_entity_poly.pdbx_strand_id
1 'polypeptide(L)'
;SHRHYYGGGRKLRSSSDNGTDLVTNLPGQPHVDFQHYAGYVTVNETNGRALFYWFYEAITKPEEKPLVLWLNGGPGCSSVGYGATQEIGPFLVDNNNDGQGLKFNNFSWNKGKYVPELAELIHDRNKDPSLYIDLKGILMPRMMGGYDPCLDDYATAFYNRPDVQKALHASDGHNLKNWTICNNKIFNDWADSKPSVIPIYKKLISAGLRIWVYSGDTDGRVPVLSTRYSLSTLALPVTKPWRPWYHENEVSGWYEEYQGLTFATFRGAGHAVPCFKPSNSLAFFTSFLHGESPPSTK
;
A
#
# COMPACT_ATOMS: atom_id res chain seq x y z
N SER A 1 -53.70 -6.61 13.69
CA SER A 1 -53.13 -5.69 12.68
C SER A 1 -51.62 -5.74 12.82
N HIS A 2 -50.92 -6.07 11.74
CA HIS A 2 -49.71 -6.89 11.72
C HIS A 2 -48.42 -6.24 12.25
N ARG A 3 -47.73 -6.97 13.14
CA ARG A 3 -46.27 -6.92 13.32
C ARG A 3 -45.65 -7.89 12.31
N HIS A 4 -44.65 -7.45 11.55
CA HIS A 4 -43.76 -8.35 10.83
C HIS A 4 -42.35 -8.23 11.38
N TYR A 5 -41.98 -9.25 12.15
CA TYR A 5 -40.60 -9.64 12.39
C TYR A 5 -40.01 -10.16 11.08
N TYR A 6 -38.82 -9.68 10.70
CA TYR A 6 -37.91 -10.44 9.85
C TYR A 6 -36.58 -10.58 10.57
N GLY A 7 -36.51 -11.59 11.44
CA GLY A 7 -35.28 -12.28 11.76
C GLY A 7 -35.02 -13.31 10.68
N GLY A 8 -33.88 -13.18 10.00
CA GLY A 8 -33.42 -14.09 8.97
C GLY A 8 -31.89 -14.16 9.01
N GLY A 9 -31.35 -14.61 10.15
CA GLY A 9 -29.95 -14.97 10.24
C GLY A 9 -29.70 -16.31 9.56
N ARG A 10 -28.83 -16.31 8.54
CA ARG A 10 -27.78 -17.32 8.29
C ARG A 10 -27.00 -16.96 7.02
N LYS A 11 -25.76 -16.54 7.21
CA LYS A 11 -24.61 -17.26 6.63
C LYS A 11 -23.42 -17.10 7.57
N LEU A 12 -23.30 -18.07 8.48
CA LEU A 12 -21.98 -18.52 8.92
C LEU A 12 -21.21 -18.95 7.68
N ARG A 13 -19.99 -18.45 7.48
CA ARG A 13 -18.90 -19.21 6.87
C ARG A 13 -17.56 -18.63 7.35
N SER A 14 -17.07 -19.22 8.43
CA SER A 14 -15.64 -19.28 8.71
C SER A 14 -15.15 -20.67 8.29
N SER A 15 -13.92 -20.71 7.76
CA SER A 15 -13.19 -21.87 7.20
C SER A 15 -13.72 -22.39 5.85
N SER A 16 -12.91 -22.21 4.79
CA SER A 16 -13.09 -22.67 3.39
C SER A 16 -14.00 -21.86 2.45
N ASP A 17 -13.71 -20.57 2.21
CA ASP A 17 -14.08 -19.91 0.95
C ASP A 17 -12.90 -20.02 -0.03
N ASN A 18 -12.55 -21.27 -0.40
CA ASN A 18 -11.56 -21.54 -1.43
C ASN A 18 -12.18 -21.24 -2.81
N GLY A 19 -12.14 -19.98 -3.25
CA GLY A 19 -12.34 -19.60 -4.66
C GLY A 19 -13.26 -18.42 -4.99
N THR A 20 -13.78 -17.67 -4.01
CA THR A 20 -14.80 -16.62 -4.28
C THR A 20 -14.22 -15.25 -4.64
N ASP A 21 -13.04 -14.90 -4.11
CA ASP A 21 -12.44 -13.58 -4.35
C ASP A 21 -11.45 -13.56 -5.52
N LEU A 22 -11.19 -14.71 -6.18
CA LEU A 22 -10.27 -14.80 -7.31
C LEU A 22 -10.78 -13.98 -8.49
N VAL A 23 -9.99 -12.99 -8.92
CA VAL A 23 -10.31 -12.15 -10.08
C VAL A 23 -9.89 -12.88 -11.35
N THR A 24 -10.84 -13.11 -12.26
CA THR A 24 -10.60 -13.92 -13.48
C THR A 24 -10.86 -13.19 -14.79
N ASN A 25 -11.64 -12.10 -14.77
CA ASN A 25 -12.11 -11.41 -15.99
C ASN A 25 -12.02 -9.88 -15.85
N LEU A 26 -10.89 -9.37 -15.37
CA LEU A 26 -10.71 -7.93 -15.23
C LEU A 26 -10.57 -7.26 -16.61
N PRO A 27 -11.46 -6.32 -16.98
CA PRO A 27 -11.43 -5.70 -18.30
C PRO A 27 -10.11 -4.97 -18.58
N GLY A 28 -9.53 -5.21 -19.76
CA GLY A 28 -8.29 -4.57 -20.18
C GLY A 28 -7.04 -5.05 -19.45
N GLN A 29 -7.11 -6.10 -18.64
CA GLN A 29 -5.96 -6.68 -17.95
C GLN A 29 -4.96 -7.32 -18.95
N PRO A 30 -3.67 -6.96 -18.89
CA PRO A 30 -2.61 -7.66 -19.61
C PRO A 30 -2.45 -9.12 -19.14
N HIS A 31 -1.96 -9.99 -20.01
CA HIS A 31 -1.67 -11.37 -19.64
C HIS A 31 -0.64 -11.47 -18.51
N VAL A 32 -0.92 -12.29 -17.49
CA VAL A 32 -0.07 -12.55 -16.34
C VAL A 32 -0.21 -14.00 -15.87
N ASP A 33 0.84 -14.51 -15.23
CA ASP A 33 0.92 -15.88 -14.72
C ASP A 33 0.75 -16.00 -13.19
N PHE A 34 0.40 -14.89 -12.52
CA PHE A 34 0.13 -14.87 -11.07
C PHE A 34 -1.37 -14.65 -10.80
N GLN A 35 -1.83 -15.11 -9.65
CA GLN A 35 -3.21 -14.93 -9.23
C GLN A 35 -3.38 -13.63 -8.43
N HIS A 36 -4.58 -13.07 -8.48
CA HIS A 36 -4.95 -11.90 -7.69
C HIS A 36 -6.41 -11.98 -7.26
N TYR A 37 -6.68 -11.40 -6.09
CA TYR A 37 -7.92 -11.58 -5.37
C TYR A 37 -8.44 -10.22 -4.92
N ALA A 38 -9.75 -9.99 -5.05
CA ALA A 38 -10.35 -8.74 -4.61
C ALA A 38 -11.71 -9.01 -3.97
N GLY A 39 -12.04 -8.20 -2.97
CA GLY A 39 -13.27 -8.39 -2.22
C GLY A 39 -13.30 -7.52 -0.97
N TYR A 40 -14.12 -7.92 0.00
CA TYR A 40 -14.31 -7.17 1.25
C TYR A 40 -13.93 -8.00 2.46
N VAL A 41 -13.15 -7.41 3.36
CA VAL A 41 -12.89 -7.94 4.69
C VAL A 41 -13.74 -7.18 5.71
N THR A 42 -14.62 -7.89 6.41
CA THR A 42 -15.43 -7.29 7.47
C THR A 42 -14.55 -6.93 8.67
N VAL A 43 -14.52 -5.65 9.03
CA VAL A 43 -13.72 -5.13 10.15
C VAL A 43 -14.56 -4.82 11.40
N ASN A 44 -15.87 -4.64 11.23
CA ASN A 44 -16.81 -4.53 12.35
C ASN A 44 -18.20 -4.99 11.92
N GLU A 45 -18.57 -6.21 12.28
CA GLU A 45 -19.86 -6.81 11.94
C GLU A 45 -21.05 -6.01 12.50
N THR A 46 -20.97 -5.62 13.78
CA THR A 46 -22.04 -4.89 14.49
C THR A 46 -22.40 -3.57 13.81
N ASN A 47 -21.39 -2.87 13.29
CA ASN A 47 -21.57 -1.59 12.62
C ASN A 47 -21.58 -1.73 11.08
N GLY A 48 -21.59 -2.96 10.54
CA GLY A 48 -21.57 -3.23 9.11
C GLY A 48 -20.37 -2.64 8.36
N ARG A 49 -19.21 -2.50 9.02
CA ARG A 49 -18.00 -1.93 8.40
C ARG A 49 -17.15 -3.02 7.76
N ALA A 50 -16.79 -2.81 6.50
CA ALA A 50 -15.86 -3.64 5.76
C ALA A 50 -14.84 -2.77 5.01
N LEU A 51 -13.65 -3.32 4.80
CA LEU A 51 -12.59 -2.73 3.98
C LEU A 51 -12.50 -3.50 2.67
N PHE A 52 -12.35 -2.78 1.56
CA PHE A 52 -12.11 -3.38 0.26
C PHE A 52 -10.62 -3.68 0.12
N TYR A 53 -10.26 -4.88 -0.32
CA TYR A 53 -8.88 -5.27 -0.56
C TYR A 53 -8.67 -5.70 -2.01
N TRP A 54 -7.44 -5.55 -2.49
CA TRP A 54 -6.98 -6.16 -3.73
C TRP A 54 -5.58 -6.73 -3.51
N PHE A 55 -5.51 -8.06 -3.43
CA PHE A 55 -4.33 -8.86 -3.17
C PHE A 55 -3.70 -9.35 -4.48
N TYR A 56 -2.37 -9.25 -4.59
CA TYR A 56 -1.61 -9.85 -5.68
C TYR A 56 -0.62 -10.87 -5.12
N GLU A 57 -0.63 -12.08 -5.69
CA GLU A 57 0.43 -13.05 -5.43
C GLU A 57 1.77 -12.57 -6.01
N ALA A 58 2.85 -13.12 -5.44
CA ALA A 58 4.17 -12.89 -5.99
C ALA A 58 4.32 -13.58 -7.34
N ILE A 59 4.96 -12.91 -8.30
CA ILE A 59 5.21 -13.45 -9.65
C ILE A 59 6.02 -14.75 -9.61
N THR A 60 6.89 -14.92 -8.59
CA THR A 60 7.74 -16.10 -8.45
C THR A 60 7.64 -16.68 -7.04
N LYS A 61 7.39 -17.99 -6.97
CA LYS A 61 7.35 -18.76 -5.72
C LYS A 61 6.56 -18.07 -4.61
N PRO A 62 5.27 -17.75 -4.83
CA PRO A 62 4.49 -16.95 -3.89
C PRO A 62 4.60 -17.50 -2.48
N GLU A 63 4.49 -18.81 -2.26
CA GLU A 63 4.64 -19.48 -0.97
C GLU A 63 5.92 -19.13 -0.17
N GLU A 64 7.03 -18.80 -0.83
CA GLU A 64 8.31 -18.43 -0.20
C GLU A 64 8.43 -16.92 0.07
N LYS A 65 7.53 -16.09 -0.47
CA LYS A 65 7.64 -14.62 -0.40
C LYS A 65 6.90 -14.02 0.79
N PRO A 66 7.45 -12.95 1.40
CA PRO A 66 6.79 -12.26 2.51
C PRO A 66 5.52 -11.55 2.05
N LEU A 67 4.59 -11.39 2.98
CA LEU A 67 3.42 -10.53 2.82
C LEU A 67 3.79 -9.06 3.06
N VAL A 68 3.52 -8.22 2.07
CA VAL A 68 3.76 -6.78 2.12
C VAL A 68 2.43 -6.08 2.23
N LEU A 69 2.37 -5.16 3.19
CA LEU A 69 1.20 -4.39 3.48
C LEU A 69 1.35 -2.95 3.00
N TRP A 70 0.43 -2.45 2.18
CA TRP A 70 0.49 -1.07 1.69
C TRP A 70 -0.74 -0.24 2.03
N LEU A 71 -0.52 1.03 2.26
CA LEU A 71 -1.50 1.96 2.79
C LEU A 71 -1.27 3.33 2.18
N ASN A 72 -2.17 3.80 1.32
CA ASN A 72 -2.17 5.20 0.91
C ASN A 72 -2.70 6.11 2.02
N GLY A 73 -2.31 7.38 1.94
CA GLY A 73 -2.58 8.39 2.96
C GLY A 73 -3.90 9.15 2.76
N GLY A 74 -3.81 10.47 2.84
CA GLY A 74 -4.95 11.39 2.80
C GLY A 74 -5.03 12.23 4.07
N PRO A 75 -6.00 11.99 4.96
CA PRO A 75 -6.71 10.72 5.17
C PRO A 75 -7.86 10.45 4.18
N GLY A 76 -8.19 9.18 3.98
CA GLY A 76 -9.33 8.75 3.16
C GLY A 76 -9.05 8.57 1.67
N CYS A 77 -7.78 8.50 1.26
CA CYS A 77 -7.41 8.19 -0.11
C CYS A 77 -7.23 6.69 -0.34
N SER A 78 -7.55 6.24 -1.54
CA SER A 78 -7.64 4.83 -1.90
C SER A 78 -6.27 4.19 -2.14
N SER A 79 -5.99 3.08 -1.45
CA SER A 79 -4.80 2.26 -1.68
C SER A 79 -4.83 1.50 -3.02
N VAL A 80 -6.02 1.20 -3.53
CA VAL A 80 -6.15 0.56 -4.85
C VAL A 80 -6.02 1.59 -5.97
N GLY A 81 -6.57 2.79 -5.79
CA GLY A 81 -6.41 3.91 -6.71
C GLY A 81 -4.95 4.32 -6.89
N TYR A 82 -4.36 4.93 -5.87
CA TYR A 82 -2.97 5.41 -5.94
C TYR A 82 -1.97 4.24 -5.95
N GLY A 83 -1.88 3.51 -4.84
CA GLY A 83 -0.85 2.48 -4.65
C GLY A 83 -0.89 1.39 -5.72
N ALA A 84 -2.03 0.72 -5.89
CA ALA A 84 -2.09 -0.41 -6.80
C ALA A 84 -2.09 0.01 -8.28
N THR A 85 -2.79 1.08 -8.67
CA THR A 85 -3.00 1.39 -10.09
C THR A 85 -2.34 2.65 -10.63
N GLN A 86 -1.60 3.39 -9.80
CA GLN A 86 -0.74 4.49 -10.25
C GLN A 86 0.73 4.29 -9.87
N GLU A 87 1.02 3.58 -8.76
CA GLU A 87 2.38 3.48 -8.20
C GLU A 87 3.03 2.10 -8.40
N ILE A 88 2.69 1.12 -7.55
CA ILE A 88 3.51 -0.07 -7.28
C ILE A 88 2.86 -1.39 -7.65
N GLY A 89 1.55 -1.40 -7.95
CA GLY A 89 0.87 -2.64 -8.33
C GLY A 89 1.26 -3.13 -9.74
N PRO A 90 0.90 -4.38 -10.09
CA PRO A 90 1.21 -4.97 -11.39
C PRO A 90 0.46 -4.35 -12.56
N PHE A 91 -0.66 -3.68 -12.28
CA PHE A 91 -1.51 -3.09 -13.31
C PHE A 91 -1.65 -1.60 -13.04
N LEU A 92 -1.24 -0.76 -13.99
CA LEU A 92 -1.48 0.67 -13.93
C LEU A 92 -2.67 1.02 -14.81
N VAL A 93 -3.49 1.98 -14.40
CA VAL A 93 -4.55 2.51 -15.28
C VAL A 93 -3.89 3.12 -16.53
N ASP A 94 -4.43 2.76 -17.69
CA ASP A 94 -3.93 3.25 -18.96
C ASP A 94 -4.46 4.66 -19.25
N ASN A 95 -3.60 5.65 -19.02
CA ASN A 95 -3.85 7.05 -19.30
C ASN A 95 -3.87 7.41 -20.79
N ASN A 96 -3.31 6.56 -21.67
CA ASN A 96 -3.38 6.78 -23.11
C ASN A 96 -4.72 6.36 -23.72
N ASN A 97 -5.57 5.69 -22.93
CA ASN A 97 -6.88 5.19 -23.32
C ASN A 97 -7.97 5.72 -22.38
N ASP A 98 -7.81 6.95 -21.88
CA ASP A 98 -8.78 7.63 -21.01
C ASP A 98 -9.25 6.80 -19.80
N GLY A 99 -8.37 5.97 -19.23
CA GLY A 99 -8.69 5.10 -18.11
C GLY A 99 -9.53 3.86 -18.47
N GLN A 100 -9.66 3.53 -19.75
CA GLN A 100 -10.47 2.40 -20.24
C GLN A 100 -9.72 1.06 -20.25
N GLY A 101 -8.51 0.98 -19.73
CA GLY A 101 -7.73 -0.25 -19.69
C GLY A 101 -6.63 -0.24 -18.65
N LEU A 102 -5.83 -1.31 -18.64
CA LEU A 102 -4.70 -1.48 -17.77
C LEU A 102 -3.44 -1.76 -18.58
N LYS A 103 -2.30 -1.23 -18.12
CA LYS A 103 -0.96 -1.55 -18.62
C LYS A 103 -0.17 -2.30 -17.56
N PHE A 104 0.69 -3.23 -18.01
CA PHE A 104 1.52 -4.00 -17.09
C PHE A 104 2.66 -3.12 -16.55
N ASN A 105 2.89 -3.19 -15.24
CA ASN A 105 3.98 -2.48 -14.58
C ASN A 105 5.22 -3.37 -14.47
N ASN A 106 6.22 -3.12 -15.31
CA ASN A 106 7.49 -3.86 -15.26
C ASN A 106 8.27 -3.69 -13.95
N PHE A 107 7.91 -2.69 -13.14
CA PHE A 107 8.54 -2.36 -11.87
C PHE A 107 7.63 -2.62 -10.67
N SER A 108 6.62 -3.47 -10.84
CA SER A 108 5.67 -3.80 -9.79
C SER A 108 6.34 -4.44 -8.57
N TRP A 109 5.80 -4.14 -7.40
CA TRP A 109 6.28 -4.68 -6.13
C TRP A 109 5.75 -6.09 -5.85
N ASN A 110 4.81 -6.62 -6.65
CA ASN A 110 4.38 -8.01 -6.55
C ASN A 110 5.41 -9.01 -7.11
N LYS A 111 6.70 -8.65 -7.15
CA LYS A 111 7.79 -9.62 -7.02
C LYS A 111 7.86 -10.25 -5.61
N GLY A 112 7.11 -9.70 -4.63
CA GLY A 112 6.68 -10.32 -3.36
C GLY A 112 5.15 -10.46 -3.23
N LYS A 113 4.57 -10.90 -2.09
CA LYS A 113 3.10 -10.92 -1.89
C LYS A 113 2.61 -9.55 -1.41
N TYR A 114 1.46 -9.04 -1.90
CA TYR A 114 0.98 -7.68 -1.58
C TYR A 114 -0.49 -7.66 -1.12
N VAL A 115 -0.76 -7.29 0.13
CA VAL A 115 -2.10 -7.00 0.71
C VAL A 115 -2.14 -5.52 1.09
N PRO A 116 -3.28 -4.81 1.09
CA PRO A 116 -3.39 -3.51 1.74
C PRO A 116 -3.83 -3.64 3.21
N GLU A 117 -3.37 -2.71 4.06
CA GLU A 117 -3.92 -2.36 5.39
C GLU A 117 -3.48 -3.04 6.72
N LEU A 118 -2.95 -2.20 7.63
CA LEU A 118 -2.81 -2.35 9.12
C LEU A 118 -1.58 -3.04 9.77
N ALA A 119 -0.37 -2.52 9.58
CA ALA A 119 0.85 -3.06 10.22
C ALA A 119 0.86 -2.92 11.76
N GLU A 120 0.31 -1.83 12.31
CA GLU A 120 0.22 -1.64 13.77
C GLU A 120 -0.82 -2.56 14.41
N LEU A 121 -1.99 -2.71 13.77
CA LEU A 121 -3.06 -3.58 14.27
C LEU A 121 -2.62 -5.04 14.27
N ILE A 122 -1.80 -5.44 13.29
CA ILE A 122 -1.15 -6.77 13.25
C ILE A 122 -0.28 -6.98 14.48
N HIS A 123 0.61 -6.04 14.79
CA HIS A 123 1.50 -6.18 15.95
C HIS A 123 0.72 -6.31 17.28
N ASP A 124 -0.33 -5.51 17.46
CA ASP A 124 -1.14 -5.60 18.68
C ASP A 124 -2.05 -6.84 18.72
N ARG A 125 -2.56 -7.30 17.57
CA ARG A 125 -3.36 -8.53 17.49
C ARG A 125 -2.55 -9.81 17.65
N ASN A 126 -1.27 -9.83 17.28
CA ASN A 126 -0.39 -10.99 17.46
C ASN A 126 -0.16 -11.39 18.93
N LYS A 127 -0.70 -10.64 19.89
CA LYS A 127 -0.80 -11.06 21.29
C LYS A 127 -1.83 -12.18 21.51
N ASP A 128 -2.75 -12.37 20.57
CA ASP A 128 -3.67 -13.50 20.51
C ASP A 128 -3.04 -14.64 19.68
N PRO A 129 -2.75 -15.82 20.27
CA PRO A 129 -2.14 -16.94 19.57
C PRO A 129 -3.00 -17.52 18.43
N SER A 130 -4.30 -17.22 18.40
CA SER A 130 -5.24 -17.74 17.40
C SER A 130 -5.18 -16.98 16.05
N LEU A 131 -4.52 -15.82 16.01
CA LEU A 131 -4.43 -14.98 14.82
C LEU A 131 -3.05 -14.32 14.73
N TYR A 132 -2.06 -15.06 14.20
CA TYR A 132 -0.66 -14.64 14.14
C TYR A 132 -0.21 -14.30 12.71
N ILE A 133 0.27 -13.08 12.50
CA ILE A 133 0.92 -12.64 11.25
C ILE A 133 2.38 -12.30 11.57
N ASP A 134 3.32 -13.00 10.96
CA ASP A 134 4.75 -12.78 11.17
C ASP A 134 5.24 -11.47 10.51
N LEU A 135 5.11 -10.36 11.24
CA LEU A 135 5.52 -9.04 10.77
C LEU A 135 7.05 -8.91 10.84
N LYS A 136 7.71 -8.90 9.68
CA LYS A 136 9.19 -8.80 9.57
C LYS A 136 9.73 -7.38 9.47
N GLY A 137 8.89 -6.42 9.10
CA GLY A 137 9.30 -5.03 8.96
C GLY A 137 8.20 -4.16 8.37
N ILE A 138 8.44 -2.85 8.41
CA ILE A 138 7.53 -1.84 7.86
C ILE A 138 8.34 -0.90 6.99
N LEU A 139 7.88 -0.74 5.74
CA LEU A 139 8.39 0.25 4.82
C LEU A 139 7.36 1.38 4.70
N MET A 140 7.77 2.60 5.05
CA MET A 140 6.92 3.78 5.05
C MET A 140 7.39 4.80 4.02
N PRO A 141 6.71 4.92 2.87
CA PRO A 141 6.67 6.20 2.18
C PRO A 141 6.02 7.24 3.10
N ARG A 142 6.56 8.45 3.17
CA ARG A 142 5.83 9.53 3.84
C ARG A 142 4.86 10.13 2.81
N MET A 143 3.56 9.82 2.95
CA MET A 143 2.52 10.16 1.96
C MET A 143 1.50 11.23 2.42
N MET A 144 1.47 12.37 1.73
CA MET A 144 0.43 13.37 1.52
C MET A 144 0.56 14.02 0.11
N GLY A 145 -0.23 13.52 -0.84
CA GLY A 145 -0.69 14.15 -2.10
C GLY A 145 0.30 14.98 -2.92
N GLY A 146 0.87 14.39 -3.97
CA GLY A 146 1.55 15.09 -5.07
C GLY A 146 1.12 14.49 -6.41
N TYR A 147 0.71 15.34 -7.35
CA TYR A 147 -0.40 15.14 -8.29
C TYR A 147 0.07 15.17 -9.75
N ASP A 148 -0.39 14.21 -10.56
CA ASP A 148 -0.80 14.47 -11.93
C ASP A 148 -2.33 14.55 -11.91
N PRO A 149 -2.93 15.70 -12.29
CA PRO A 149 -4.36 15.86 -12.28
C PRO A 149 -5.16 14.83 -13.03
N CYS A 150 -4.59 14.37 -14.13
CA CYS A 150 -5.31 13.54 -15.06
C CYS A 150 -5.32 12.09 -14.59
N LEU A 151 -4.34 11.64 -13.79
CA LEU A 151 -4.28 10.27 -13.29
C LEU A 151 -5.46 9.92 -12.37
N ASP A 152 -5.94 10.89 -11.59
CA ASP A 152 -7.09 10.70 -10.70
C ASP A 152 -8.39 10.56 -11.49
N ASP A 153 -8.53 11.32 -12.58
CA ASP A 153 -9.68 11.24 -13.48
C ASP A 153 -9.70 9.89 -14.21
N TYR A 154 -8.55 9.41 -14.70
CA TYR A 154 -8.45 8.11 -15.35
C TYR A 154 -8.74 6.96 -14.38
N ALA A 155 -8.22 7.01 -13.15
CA ALA A 155 -8.55 6.02 -12.13
C ALA A 155 -10.05 6.04 -11.78
N THR A 156 -10.63 7.24 -11.67
CA THR A 156 -12.07 7.41 -11.41
C THR A 156 -12.91 6.83 -12.55
N ALA A 157 -12.51 7.05 -13.80
CA ALA A 157 -13.16 6.45 -14.96
C ALA A 157 -13.08 4.92 -14.92
N PHE A 158 -11.90 4.35 -14.66
CA PHE A 158 -11.69 2.91 -14.59
C PHE A 158 -12.55 2.24 -13.52
N TYR A 159 -12.48 2.69 -12.27
CA TYR A 159 -13.12 2.04 -11.12
C TYR A 159 -14.64 2.21 -11.06
N ASN A 160 -15.21 3.19 -11.77
CA ASN A 160 -16.65 3.37 -11.84
C ASN A 160 -17.30 2.59 -13.00
N ARG A 161 -16.53 1.84 -13.79
CA ARG A 161 -17.10 0.97 -14.81
C ARG A 161 -17.84 -0.22 -14.20
N PRO A 162 -19.02 -0.59 -14.75
CA PRO A 162 -19.79 -1.73 -14.25
C PRO A 162 -19.06 -3.06 -14.30
N ASP A 163 -18.35 -3.32 -15.41
CA ASP A 163 -17.61 -4.56 -15.64
C ASP A 163 -16.37 -4.68 -14.73
N VAL A 164 -15.68 -3.56 -14.47
CA VAL A 164 -14.57 -3.49 -13.52
C VAL A 164 -15.04 -3.77 -12.10
N GLN A 165 -16.10 -3.12 -11.63
CA GLN A 165 -16.60 -3.38 -10.27
C GLN A 165 -17.10 -4.80 -10.08
N LYS A 166 -17.71 -5.39 -11.12
CA LYS A 166 -18.11 -6.80 -11.10
C LYS A 166 -16.90 -7.72 -11.01
N ALA A 167 -15.88 -7.49 -11.83
CA ALA A 167 -14.67 -8.32 -11.86
C ALA A 167 -13.87 -8.25 -10.55
N LEU A 168 -13.90 -7.09 -9.87
CA LEU A 168 -13.24 -6.88 -8.58
C LEU A 168 -14.13 -7.22 -7.38
N HIS A 169 -15.33 -7.77 -7.61
CA HIS A 169 -16.30 -8.11 -6.56
C HIS A 169 -16.72 -6.93 -5.67
N ALA A 170 -16.61 -5.70 -6.19
CA ALA A 170 -17.07 -4.47 -5.52
C ALA A 170 -18.59 -4.28 -5.65
N SER A 171 -19.17 -4.76 -6.75
CA SER A 171 -20.62 -4.81 -7.00
C SER A 171 -20.99 -5.99 -7.90
N ASP A 172 -22.26 -6.15 -8.22
CA ASP A 172 -22.76 -7.15 -9.18
C ASP A 172 -22.71 -6.66 -10.65
N GLY A 173 -22.18 -5.46 -10.89
CA GLY A 173 -22.18 -4.79 -12.19
C GLY A 173 -23.49 -4.08 -12.54
N HIS A 174 -24.46 -4.05 -11.63
CA HIS A 174 -25.74 -3.34 -11.80
C HIS A 174 -25.96 -2.33 -10.66
N ASN A 175 -25.70 -2.74 -9.42
CA ASN A 175 -25.80 -1.94 -8.19
C ASN A 175 -24.43 -1.32 -7.86
N LEU A 176 -24.01 -0.39 -8.71
CA LEU A 176 -22.67 0.18 -8.67
C LEU A 176 -22.41 0.99 -7.39
N LYS A 177 -21.15 0.96 -6.95
CA LYS A 177 -20.63 1.84 -5.91
C LYS A 177 -20.09 3.11 -6.56
N ASN A 178 -20.31 4.26 -5.94
CA ASN A 178 -19.67 5.50 -6.37
C ASN A 178 -18.25 5.52 -5.79
N TRP A 179 -17.26 5.17 -6.61
CA TRP A 179 -15.86 5.16 -6.21
C TRP A 179 -15.24 6.53 -6.45
N THR A 180 -14.45 7.02 -5.49
CA THR A 180 -13.64 8.24 -5.62
C THR A 180 -12.22 7.96 -5.15
N ILE A 181 -11.24 8.64 -5.75
CA ILE A 181 -9.82 8.47 -5.39
C ILE A 181 -9.55 8.80 -3.92
N CYS A 182 -10.19 9.85 -3.41
CA CYS A 182 -10.21 10.21 -1.99
C CYS A 182 -11.64 10.54 -1.57
N ASN A 183 -11.98 10.24 -0.32
CA ASN A 183 -13.22 10.67 0.29
C ASN A 183 -13.02 12.06 0.93
N ASN A 184 -13.51 13.11 0.27
CA ASN A 184 -13.32 14.50 0.74
C ASN A 184 -13.94 14.79 2.11
N LYS A 185 -15.01 14.07 2.49
CA LYS A 185 -15.60 14.21 3.82
C LYS A 185 -14.64 13.69 4.89
N ILE A 186 -14.08 12.50 4.68
CA ILE A 186 -13.04 11.98 5.58
C ILE A 186 -11.83 12.89 5.55
N PHE A 187 -11.35 13.28 4.38
CA PHE A 187 -10.17 14.12 4.24
C PHE A 187 -10.27 15.44 5.03
N ASN A 188 -11.42 16.11 4.96
CA ASN A 188 -11.63 17.40 5.61
C ASN A 188 -12.09 17.29 7.08
N ASP A 189 -12.93 16.31 7.41
CA ASP A 189 -13.62 16.26 8.71
C ASP A 189 -12.96 15.27 9.70
N TRP A 190 -11.94 14.52 9.29
CA TRP A 190 -11.30 13.52 10.14
C TRP A 190 -10.51 14.18 11.28
N ALA A 191 -11.10 14.17 12.47
CA ALA A 191 -10.49 14.73 13.68
C ALA A 191 -9.67 13.72 14.50
N ASP A 192 -9.80 12.40 14.24
CA ASP A 192 -9.16 11.36 15.05
C ASP A 192 -7.74 11.04 14.55
N SER A 193 -6.80 11.94 14.81
CA SER A 193 -5.38 11.72 14.50
C SER A 193 -4.51 11.89 15.73
N LYS A 194 -3.50 11.01 15.87
CA LYS A 194 -2.43 11.23 16.85
C LYS A 194 -1.52 12.35 16.32
N PRO A 195 -1.05 13.27 17.18
CA PRO A 195 -0.19 14.37 16.76
C PRO A 195 1.19 13.91 16.29
N SER A 196 1.60 12.68 16.62
CA SER A 196 2.91 12.15 16.26
C SER A 196 2.91 10.63 16.16
N VAL A 197 3.67 10.11 15.18
CA VAL A 197 3.99 8.69 15.02
C VAL A 197 5.27 8.27 15.75
N ILE A 198 5.99 9.21 16.36
CA ILE A 198 7.24 8.95 17.09
C ILE A 198 7.07 7.91 18.22
N PRO A 199 5.99 7.92 19.03
CA PRO A 199 5.76 6.87 20.02
C PRO A 199 5.61 5.48 19.39
N ILE A 200 5.00 5.40 18.21
CA ILE A 200 4.80 4.16 17.47
C ILE A 200 6.15 3.63 16.98
N TYR A 201 7.01 4.48 16.42
CA TYR A 201 8.37 4.09 16.03
C TYR A 201 9.17 3.53 17.21
N LYS A 202 9.11 4.16 18.39
CA LYS A 202 9.78 3.65 19.60
C LYS A 202 9.30 2.25 19.97
N LYS A 203 7.98 2.02 19.93
CA LYS A 203 7.36 0.71 20.22
C LYS A 203 7.83 -0.36 19.24
N LEU A 204 7.77 -0.07 17.95
CA LEU A 204 8.12 -1.02 16.88
C LEU A 204 9.62 -1.34 16.84
N ILE A 205 10.48 -0.33 17.07
CA ILE A 205 11.93 -0.53 17.21
C ILE A 205 12.22 -1.43 18.42
N SER A 206 11.56 -1.19 19.56
CA SER A 206 11.72 -2.01 20.77
C SER A 206 11.26 -3.46 20.55
N ALA A 207 10.30 -3.67 19.64
CA ALA A 207 9.84 -4.99 19.24
C ALA A 207 10.78 -5.70 18.23
N GLY A 208 11.91 -5.07 17.85
CA GLY A 208 12.88 -5.65 16.91
C GLY A 208 12.44 -5.60 15.45
N LEU A 209 11.41 -4.80 15.12
CA LEU A 209 10.93 -4.66 13.75
C LEU A 209 11.84 -3.75 12.95
N ARG A 210 12.15 -4.16 11.72
CA ARG A 210 12.90 -3.34 10.77
C ARG A 210 12.01 -2.23 10.21
N ILE A 211 12.40 -0.97 10.41
CA ILE A 211 11.62 0.17 9.93
C ILE A 211 12.42 0.96 8.89
N TRP A 212 11.88 1.10 7.69
CA TRP A 212 12.46 1.95 6.64
C TRP A 212 11.51 3.12 6.38
N VAL A 213 12.04 4.34 6.45
CA VAL A 213 11.33 5.57 6.09
C VAL A 213 12.01 6.14 4.86
N TYR A 214 11.24 6.53 3.85
CA TYR A 214 11.83 7.20 2.68
C TYR A 214 11.03 8.42 2.21
N SER A 215 11.72 9.30 1.49
CA SER A 215 11.14 10.53 0.95
C SER A 215 11.75 10.87 -0.42
N GLY A 216 10.94 11.38 -1.34
CA GLY A 216 11.44 12.04 -2.53
C GLY A 216 12.05 13.40 -2.19
N ASP A 217 13.21 13.74 -2.74
CA ASP A 217 13.91 14.98 -2.40
C ASP A 217 13.36 16.25 -3.08
N THR A 218 12.43 16.10 -4.03
CA THR A 218 11.71 17.23 -4.66
C THR A 218 10.29 17.39 -4.13
N ASP A 219 9.92 16.66 -3.08
CA ASP A 219 8.59 16.75 -2.47
C ASP A 219 8.46 17.98 -1.56
N GLY A 220 7.61 18.94 -1.97
CA GLY A 220 7.30 20.14 -1.19
C GLY A 220 6.22 19.94 -0.12
N ARG A 221 5.41 18.89 -0.19
CA ARG A 221 4.34 18.60 0.78
C ARG A 221 4.88 17.90 2.01
N VAL A 222 5.78 16.96 1.76
CA VAL A 222 6.39 16.13 2.79
C VAL A 222 7.93 16.15 2.64
N PRO A 223 8.57 17.28 2.95
CA PRO A 223 9.98 17.46 2.63
C PRO A 223 10.90 16.57 3.44
N VAL A 224 12.00 16.15 2.81
CA VAL A 224 13.12 15.42 3.44
C VAL A 224 13.54 16.08 4.76
N LEU A 225 13.63 17.41 4.78
CA LEU A 225 14.04 18.18 5.95
C LEU A 225 13.12 17.92 7.15
N SER A 226 11.80 18.02 6.95
CA SER A 226 10.79 17.79 8.00
C SER A 226 10.81 16.35 8.51
N THR A 227 11.02 15.38 7.61
CA THR A 227 11.20 13.97 7.98
C THR A 227 12.43 13.79 8.85
N ARG A 228 13.58 14.36 8.47
CA ARG A 228 14.83 14.31 9.26
C ARG A 228 14.66 14.93 10.64
N TYR A 229 14.04 16.11 10.75
CA TYR A 229 13.75 16.74 12.04
C TYR A 229 12.83 15.89 12.91
N SER A 230 11.84 15.22 12.32
CA SER A 230 10.95 14.32 13.05
C SER A 230 11.74 13.12 13.60
N LEU A 231 12.54 12.47 12.75
CA LEU A 231 13.33 11.30 13.12
C LEU A 231 14.44 11.61 14.12
N SER A 232 15.04 12.81 14.08
CA SER A 232 16.06 13.20 15.06
C SER A 232 15.53 13.23 16.50
N THR A 233 14.22 13.41 16.70
CA THR A 233 13.61 13.35 18.05
C THR A 233 13.65 11.96 18.68
N LEU A 234 13.91 10.90 17.90
CA LEU A 234 14.10 9.55 18.43
C LEU A 234 15.45 9.37 19.11
N ALA A 235 16.43 10.23 18.81
CA ALA A 235 17.80 10.16 19.34
C ALA A 235 18.45 8.77 19.18
N LEU A 236 18.20 8.10 18.04
CA LEU A 236 18.74 6.77 17.76
C LEU A 236 20.24 6.86 17.40
N PRO A 237 21.08 5.94 17.88
CA PRO A 237 22.48 5.85 17.46
C PRO A 237 22.60 5.55 15.96
N VAL A 238 23.48 6.28 15.27
CA VAL A 238 23.81 6.04 13.85
C VAL A 238 24.70 4.80 13.76
N THR A 239 24.26 3.81 12.98
CA THR A 239 25.03 2.59 12.67
C THR A 239 25.77 2.73 11.34
N LYS A 240 25.20 3.46 10.38
CA LYS A 240 25.83 3.78 9.11
C LYS A 240 25.59 5.26 8.77
N PRO A 241 26.66 6.09 8.71
CA PRO A 241 26.50 7.51 8.40
C PRO A 241 25.91 7.72 7.01
N TRP A 242 25.27 8.88 6.86
CA TRP A 242 24.71 9.41 5.62
C TRP A 242 25.62 9.18 4.40
N ARG A 243 25.14 8.40 3.44
CA ARG A 243 25.91 7.99 2.26
C ARG A 243 25.00 7.82 1.03
N PRO A 244 25.54 7.91 -0.19
CA PRO A 244 24.76 7.63 -1.38
C PRO A 244 24.37 6.15 -1.48
N TRP A 245 23.25 5.89 -2.13
CA TRP A 245 22.91 4.57 -2.67
C TRP A 245 22.73 4.66 -4.18
N TYR A 246 22.89 3.52 -4.85
CA TYR A 246 23.04 3.45 -6.29
C TYR A 246 22.03 2.51 -6.92
N HIS A 247 21.73 2.74 -8.19
CA HIS A 247 20.98 1.82 -9.05
C HIS A 247 21.39 2.12 -10.48
N GLU A 248 21.68 1.09 -11.28
CA GLU A 248 22.09 1.22 -12.69
C GLU A 248 23.25 2.21 -12.90
N ASN A 249 24.32 2.13 -12.09
CA ASN A 249 25.50 3.02 -12.12
C ASN A 249 25.24 4.50 -11.77
N GLU A 250 24.03 4.87 -11.33
CA GLU A 250 23.69 6.24 -10.96
C GLU A 250 23.36 6.39 -9.47
N VAL A 251 23.63 7.58 -8.93
CA VAL A 251 23.20 7.94 -7.57
C VAL A 251 21.69 8.07 -7.55
N SER A 252 21.04 7.14 -6.86
CA SER A 252 19.58 7.09 -6.74
C SER A 252 19.06 7.87 -5.53
N GLY A 253 19.95 8.21 -4.60
CA GLY A 253 19.67 9.07 -3.46
C GLY A 253 20.68 8.84 -2.34
N TRP A 254 20.27 9.13 -1.11
CA TRP A 254 21.12 8.98 0.07
C TRP A 254 20.37 8.26 1.19
N TYR A 255 21.09 7.61 2.10
CA TYR A 255 20.49 7.00 3.27
C TYR A 255 21.40 7.06 4.49
N GLU A 256 20.80 6.96 5.67
CA GLU A 256 21.47 6.80 6.95
C GLU A 256 20.76 5.69 7.73
N GLU A 257 21.55 4.80 8.34
CA GLU A 257 21.01 3.76 9.20
C GLU A 257 21.25 4.12 10.66
N TYR A 258 20.21 3.94 11.44
CA TYR A 258 20.20 4.02 12.88
C TYR A 258 19.91 2.63 13.46
N GLN A 259 20.11 2.49 14.77
CA GLN A 259 19.69 1.28 15.48
C GLN A 259 18.16 1.11 15.40
N GLY A 260 17.71 0.19 14.55
CA GLY A 260 16.30 -0.16 14.36
C GLY A 260 15.53 0.62 13.29
N LEU A 261 16.16 1.62 12.65
CA LEU A 261 15.51 2.44 11.62
C LEU A 261 16.48 2.84 10.50
N THR A 262 16.03 2.81 9.26
CA THR A 262 16.76 3.36 8.11
C THR A 262 15.96 4.51 7.51
N PHE A 263 16.62 5.64 7.26
CA PHE A 263 16.04 6.75 6.51
C PHE A 263 16.73 6.88 5.15
N ALA A 264 15.96 6.96 4.07
CA ALA A 264 16.48 7.13 2.73
C ALA A 264 15.78 8.25 1.95
N THR A 265 16.48 8.79 0.95
CA THR A 265 15.95 9.73 -0.02
C THR A 265 16.03 9.17 -1.42
N PHE A 266 15.14 9.64 -2.29
CA PHE A 266 15.17 9.37 -3.72
C PHE A 266 15.46 10.66 -4.46
N ARG A 267 16.57 10.68 -5.21
CA ARG A 267 17.04 11.83 -5.97
C ARG A 267 16.12 12.11 -7.15
N GLY A 268 15.61 13.34 -7.25
CA GLY A 268 14.75 13.78 -8.33
C GLY A 268 13.36 13.12 -8.30
N ALA A 269 12.92 12.64 -7.13
CA ALA A 269 11.60 12.07 -6.96
C ALA A 269 10.73 13.02 -6.14
N GLY A 270 9.48 13.19 -6.56
CA GLY A 270 8.47 13.89 -5.80
C GLY A 270 7.80 12.99 -4.77
N HIS A 271 6.53 13.30 -4.51
CA HIS A 271 5.75 12.71 -3.45
C HIS A 271 5.56 11.18 -3.58
N ALA A 272 4.99 10.76 -4.71
CA ALA A 272 4.79 9.36 -5.07
C ALA A 272 6.06 8.80 -5.73
N VAL A 273 7.11 8.55 -4.94
CA VAL A 273 8.43 8.09 -5.44
C VAL A 273 8.34 6.98 -6.50
N PRO A 274 7.51 5.92 -6.35
CA PRO A 274 7.43 4.86 -7.36
C PRO A 274 6.95 5.36 -8.73
N CYS A 275 6.12 6.42 -8.79
CA CYS A 275 5.72 7.05 -10.06
C CYS A 275 6.91 7.74 -10.76
N PHE A 276 7.77 8.42 -10.00
CA PHE A 276 8.90 9.18 -10.55
C PHE A 276 10.12 8.30 -10.86
N LYS A 277 10.37 7.29 -10.02
CA LYS A 277 11.57 6.46 -10.03
C LYS A 277 11.22 4.98 -9.86
N PRO A 278 10.45 4.37 -10.79
CA PRO A 278 9.92 3.02 -10.62
C PRO A 278 11.02 1.94 -10.50
N SER A 279 12.05 1.98 -11.36
CA SER A 279 13.18 1.03 -11.31
C SER A 279 13.95 1.12 -9.98
N ASN A 280 14.33 2.34 -9.58
CA ASN A 280 15.04 2.59 -8.31
C ASN A 280 14.19 2.19 -7.10
N SER A 281 12.88 2.46 -7.16
CA SER A 281 11.93 2.11 -6.10
C SER A 281 11.85 0.60 -5.89
N LEU A 282 11.79 -0.17 -6.97
CA LEU A 282 11.80 -1.63 -6.89
C LEU A 282 13.14 -2.18 -6.35
N ALA A 283 14.27 -1.62 -6.75
CA ALA A 283 15.58 -2.04 -6.24
C ALA A 283 15.73 -1.78 -4.73
N PHE A 284 15.29 -0.61 -4.28
CA PHE A 284 15.25 -0.24 -2.87
C PHE A 284 14.32 -1.17 -2.06
N PHE A 285 13.12 -1.43 -2.58
CA PHE A 285 12.17 -2.36 -1.96
C PHE A 285 12.70 -3.80 -1.89
N THR A 286 13.39 -4.27 -2.93
CA THR A 286 14.01 -5.59 -2.95
C THR A 286 15.06 -5.72 -1.83
N SER A 287 15.88 -4.68 -1.64
CA SER A 287 16.87 -4.64 -0.55
C SER A 287 16.19 -4.74 0.82
N PHE A 288 15.08 -4.00 1.01
CA PHE A 288 14.28 -4.08 2.24
C PHE A 288 13.76 -5.50 2.51
N LEU A 289 13.22 -6.17 1.49
CA LEU A 289 12.70 -7.55 1.61
C LEU A 289 13.79 -8.56 1.96
N HIS A 290 14.98 -8.44 1.37
CA HIS A 290 16.12 -9.29 1.69
C HIS A 290 16.77 -8.94 3.03
N GLY A 291 16.39 -7.79 3.58
CA GLY A 291 16.96 -7.28 4.81
C GLY A 291 18.38 -6.76 4.67
N GLU A 292 18.72 -6.32 3.46
CA GLU A 292 19.99 -5.75 3.07
C GLU A 292 19.90 -4.22 3.09
N SER A 293 21.05 -3.55 3.23
CA SER A 293 21.12 -2.10 3.05
C SER A 293 20.79 -1.69 1.63
N PRO A 294 20.36 -0.44 1.39
CA PRO A 294 20.24 0.10 0.03
C PRO A 294 21.53 -0.12 -0.78
N PRO A 295 21.44 -0.37 -2.10
CA PRO A 295 22.59 -0.82 -2.88
C PRO A 295 23.75 0.18 -2.84
N SER A 296 24.96 -0.35 -2.62
CA SER A 296 26.16 0.46 -2.35
C SER A 296 27.16 0.49 -3.51
N THR A 297 26.96 -0.34 -4.53
CA THR A 297 27.82 -0.43 -5.72
C THR A 297 27.18 0.28 -6.90
N LYS A 298 28.02 0.91 -7.73
CA LYS A 298 27.62 1.44 -9.04
C LYS A 298 27.22 0.29 -9.96
#